data_AF-A0A7M3LWD7-F1
#
_entry.id   AF-A0A7M3LWD7-F1
#
_cell.length_a   1.000
_cell.length_b   1.000
_cell.length_c   1.000
_cell.angle_alpha   90.00
_cell.angle_beta   90.00
_cell.angle_gamma   90.00
#
_symmetry.space_group_name_H-M   'P 1'
#
loop_
_entity.id
_entity.type
_entity.pdbx_description
1 polymer ?
#
loop_
_entity_poly.entity_id
_entity_poly.type
_entity_poly.pdbx_seq_one_letter_code
_entity_poly.pdbx_strand_id
1 'polypeptide(L)' 'MAPDAVRPAAEAVCSDAEHANEEIRAFLRARRARPLLPEERVEYTRLLGLYLRAVRREMALTAAA' A
#
# COMPACT_ATOMS: atom_id res chain seq x y z
N MET A 1 9.48 -29.28 -17.26
CA MET A 1 9.96 -28.06 -16.59
C MET A 1 8.77 -27.10 -16.54
N ALA A 2 8.33 -26.71 -15.34
CA ALA A 2 7.02 -26.07 -15.08
C ALA A 2 6.85 -24.70 -15.77
N PRO A 3 5.61 -24.19 -15.83
CA PRO A 3 5.21 -23.21 -14.82
C PRO A 3 3.87 -23.63 -14.16
N ASP A 4 3.85 -23.87 -12.85
CA ASP A 4 3.51 -22.86 -11.83
C ASP A 4 2.18 -22.11 -12.10
N ALA A 5 1.22 -22.79 -12.72
CA ALA A 5 -0.15 -22.31 -12.93
C ALA A 5 -1.01 -22.37 -11.64
N VAL A 6 -0.39 -22.44 -10.46
CA VAL A 6 -1.07 -22.33 -9.16
C VAL A 6 -0.89 -20.91 -8.64
N ARG A 7 -1.31 -19.91 -9.42
CA ARG A 7 -1.68 -18.62 -8.83
C ARG A 7 -2.83 -17.88 -9.52
N PRO A 8 -4.02 -18.48 -9.70
CA PRO A 8 -5.22 -17.73 -9.97
C PRO A 8 -6.15 -17.78 -8.75
N ALA A 9 -5.73 -17.15 -7.64
CA ALA A 9 -6.58 -17.01 -6.44
C ALA A 9 -6.13 -15.88 -5.50
N ALA A 10 -5.12 -15.08 -5.86
CA ALA A 10 -4.95 -13.73 -5.31
C ALA A 10 -5.89 -12.75 -6.05
N GLU A 11 -7.10 -13.24 -6.35
CA GLU A 11 -8.20 -12.46 -6.87
C GLU A 11 -8.62 -11.47 -5.80
N ALA A 12 -8.16 -10.23 -5.96
CA ALA A 12 -8.95 -9.02 -5.77
C ALA A 12 -9.70 -8.86 -4.43
N VAL A 13 -9.08 -9.23 -3.32
CA VAL A 13 -9.26 -8.43 -2.09
C VAL A 13 -8.16 -7.39 -2.14
N CYS A 14 -8.41 -6.25 -2.80
CA CYS A 14 -7.51 -5.11 -2.69
C CYS A 14 -7.50 -4.74 -1.21
N SER A 15 -6.44 -5.12 -0.51
CA SER A 15 -6.41 -4.95 0.93
C SER A 15 -6.34 -3.47 1.27
N ASP A 16 -6.83 -3.07 2.45
CA ASP A 16 -6.79 -1.67 2.90
C ASP A 16 -5.36 -1.08 2.75
N ALA A 17 -4.32 -1.91 2.94
CA ALA A 17 -2.92 -1.51 2.73
C ALA A 17 -2.56 -1.33 1.25
N GLU A 18 -3.09 -2.15 0.35
CA GLU A 18 -2.83 -1.99 -1.08
C GLU A 18 -3.45 -0.69 -1.60
N HIS A 19 -4.69 -0.40 -1.21
CA HIS A 19 -5.36 0.86 -1.56
C HIS A 19 -4.58 2.08 -1.03
N ALA A 20 -4.17 2.06 0.23
CA ALA A 20 -3.35 3.13 0.80
C ALA A 20 -1.98 3.28 0.10
N ASN A 21 -1.38 2.17 -0.35
CA ASN A 21 -0.12 2.19 -1.09
C ASN A 21 -0.28 2.77 -2.50
N GLU A 22 -1.41 2.50 -3.17
CA GLU A 22 -1.72 3.09 -4.48
C GLU A 22 -1.89 4.60 -4.38
N GLU A 23 -2.57 5.10 -3.35
CA GLU A 23 -2.70 6.54 -3.07
C GLU A 23 -1.33 7.19 -2.85
N ILE A 24 -0.44 6.56 -2.08
CA ILE A 24 0.95 7.02 -1.90
C ILE A 24 1.69 7.07 -3.24
N ARG A 25 1.56 6.04 -4.08
CA ARG A 25 2.20 5.97 -5.40
C ARG A 25 1.66 7.03 -6.35
N ALA A 26 0.36 7.28 -6.34
CA ALA A 26 -0.27 8.33 -7.16
C ALA A 26 0.24 9.71 -6.73
N PHE A 27 0.30 9.95 -5.42
CA PHE A 27 0.81 11.18 -4.83
C PHE A 27 2.28 11.44 -5.18
N LEU A 28 3.12 10.40 -5.17
CA LEU A 28 4.52 10.51 -5.59
C LEU A 28 4.67 10.68 -7.11
N ARG A 29 3.84 10.01 -7.92
CA ARG A 29 3.85 10.14 -9.39
C ARG A 29 3.49 11.55 -9.86
N ALA A 30 2.49 12.17 -9.24
CA ALA A 30 2.07 13.53 -9.56
C ALA A 30 3.22 14.56 -9.43
N ARG A 31 4.20 14.27 -8.59
CA ARG A 31 5.31 15.18 -8.26
C ARG A 31 6.53 15.07 -9.14
N ARG A 32 6.58 14.11 -10.06
CA ARG A 32 7.71 13.91 -10.99
C ARG A 32 9.09 13.96 -10.28
N ALA A 33 9.21 13.34 -9.11
CA ALA A 33 10.43 13.27 -8.29
C ALA A 33 10.99 14.59 -7.72
N ARG A 34 10.16 15.65 -7.60
CA ARG A 34 10.55 16.84 -6.85
C ARG A 34 10.61 16.57 -5.34
N PRO A 35 11.47 17.27 -4.58
CA PRO A 35 11.48 17.19 -3.12
C PRO A 35 10.11 17.54 -2.54
N LEU A 36 9.70 16.83 -1.49
CA LEU A 36 8.46 17.12 -0.78
C LEU A 36 8.56 18.47 -0.08
N LEU A 37 7.65 19.39 -0.39
CA LEU A 37 7.49 20.62 0.39
C LEU A 37 6.94 20.30 1.79
N PRO A 38 7.12 21.20 2.78
CA PRO A 38 6.69 20.96 4.15
C PRO A 38 5.20 20.56 4.27
N GLU A 39 4.29 21.22 3.56
CA GLU A 39 2.87 20.86 3.61
C GLU A 39 2.62 19.46 3.04
N GLU A 40 3.33 19.12 1.97
CA GLU A 40 3.11 17.85 1.33
C GLU A 40 3.81 16.67 2.04
N ARG A 41 4.79 16.95 2.91
CA ARG A 41 5.32 15.97 3.87
C ARG A 41 4.25 15.60 4.91
N VAL A 42 3.39 16.54 5.30
CA VAL A 42 2.28 16.26 6.22
C VAL A 42 1.31 15.29 5.57
N GLU A 43 0.92 15.54 4.32
CA GLU A 43 0.01 14.66 3.58
C GLU A 43 0.65 13.29 3.32
N TYR A 44 1.94 13.24 2.96
CA TYR A 44 2.67 11.97 2.81
C TYR A 44 2.69 11.18 4.12
N THR A 45 2.96 11.85 5.25
CA THR A 45 2.98 11.22 6.58
C THR A 45 1.59 10.70 6.97
N ARG A 46 0.53 11.42 6.61
CA ARG A 46 -0.85 11.00 6.82
C ARG A 46 -1.18 9.73 6.03
N LEU A 47 -0.86 9.70 4.74
CA LEU A 47 -1.04 8.52 3.88
C LEU A 47 -0.22 7.33 4.37
N LEU A 48 1.04 7.56 4.76
CA LEU A 48 1.90 6.53 5.35
C LEU A 48 1.34 5.97 6.66
N GLY A 49 0.74 6.81 7.49
CA GLY A 49 0.08 6.39 8.73
C GLY A 49 -1.12 5.47 8.47
N LEU A 50 -1.91 5.75 7.43
CA LEU A 50 -3.02 4.89 7.02
C LEU A 50 -2.53 3.53 6.51
N TYR A 51 -1.50 3.54 5.65
CA TYR A 51 -0.86 2.32 5.17
C TYR A 51 -0.35 1.44 6.32
N LEU A 52 0.41 2.02 7.27
CA LEU A 52 0.97 1.26 8.39
C LEU A 52 -0.12 0.68 9.31
N ARG A 53 -1.24 1.38 9.50
CA ARG A 53 -2.36 0.84 10.28
C ARG A 53 -3.03 -0.32 9.57
N ALA A 54 -3.24 -0.21 8.26
CA ALA A 54 -3.80 -1.29 7.45
C ALA A 54 -2.89 -2.52 7.45
N VAL A 55 -1.58 -2.35 7.23
CA VAL A 55 -0.60 -3.45 7.30
C VAL A 55 -0.61 -4.11 8.68
N ARG A 56 -0.65 -3.34 9.77
CA ARG A 56 -0.70 -3.92 11.13
C ARG A 56 -1.99 -4.73 11.36
N ARG A 57 -3.12 -4.28 10.81
CA ARG A 57 -4.40 -4.99 10.90
C ARG A 57 -4.34 -6.30 10.11
N GLU A 58 -3.81 -6.26 8.90
CA GLU A 58 -3.60 -7.45 8.06
C GLU A 58 -2.68 -8.46 8.73
N MET A 59 -1.52 -8.02 9.25
CA MET A 59 -0.61 -8.89 9.98
C MET A 59 -1.26 -9.54 11.20
N ALA A 60 -2.11 -8.80 11.94
CA ALA A 60 -2.85 -9.35 13.07
C ALA A 60 -3.88 -10.40 12.64
N LEU A 61 -4.54 -10.22 11.48
CA LEU A 61 -5.47 -11.18 10.91
C LEU A 61 -4.76 -12.45 10.42
N THR A 62 -3.60 -12.31 9.75
CA THR A 62 -2.80 -13.45 9.30
C THR A 62 -2.18 -14.23 10.46
N ALA A 63 -1.79 -13.57 11.54
CA ALA A 63 -1.22 -14.23 12.73
C ALA A 63 -2.27 -14.95 13.60
N ALA A 64 -3.56 -14.62 13.42
CA ALA A 64 -4.68 -15.22 14.15
C ALA A 64 -5.39 -16.35 13.37
N ALA A 65 -4.99 -16.58 12.12
CA ALA A 65 -5.51 -17.64 11.24
C ALA A 65 -4.63 -18.89 11.30
#